data_AF-A0A944RL28-F1
#
_entry.id   AF-A0A944RL28-F1
#
_cell.length_a   1.000
_cell.length_b   1.000
_cell.length_c   1.000
_cell.angle_alpha   90.00
_cell.angle_beta   90.00
_cell.angle_gamma   90.00
#
_symmetry.space_group_name_H-M   'P 1'
#
loop_
_entity.id
_entity.type
_entity.pdbx_description
1 polymer ?
#
loop_
_entity_poly.entity_id
_entity_poly.type
_entity_poly.pdbx_seq_one_letter_code
_entity_poly.pdbx_strand_id
1 'polypeptide(L)'
;MNVPPSNDNTTADLMHAINALSDDISKARHDVAQGKALDLTEFLSEVAAMCASISSNPPAGADAPKIMNSIEKLVGDLNELGRELTELETSLGKSEPGTGGDET
;
A
#
# COMPACT_ATOMS: atom_id res chain seq x y z
N MET A 1 14.54 25.93 30.91
CA MET A 1 14.55 24.76 30.01
C MET A 1 13.18 24.69 29.37
N ASN A 2 13.10 24.93 28.06
CA ASN A 2 11.86 24.76 27.31
C ASN A 2 11.89 23.32 26.78
N VAL A 3 11.08 22.43 27.38
CA VAL A 3 10.92 21.07 26.86
C VAL A 3 9.98 21.20 25.67
N PRO A 4 10.39 20.89 24.42
CA PRO A 4 9.48 20.96 23.28
C PRO A 4 8.29 20.00 23.53
N PRO A 5 7.08 20.33 23.06
CA PRO A 5 5.93 19.44 23.20
C PRO A 5 6.27 18.10 22.55
N SER A 6 6.15 17.02 23.33
CA SER A 6 6.40 15.67 22.86
C SER A 6 5.53 15.36 21.65
N ASN A 7 6.19 15.03 20.56
CA ASN A 7 5.71 14.51 19.27
C ASN A 7 5.19 13.05 19.37
N ASP A 8 4.78 12.61 20.56
CA ASP A 8 4.38 11.24 20.83
C ASP A 8 3.03 10.90 20.16
N ASN A 9 2.13 11.88 20.01
CA ASN A 9 0.86 11.67 19.32
C ASN A 9 1.07 11.35 17.84
N THR A 10 2.02 12.01 17.19
CA THR A 10 2.25 11.92 15.75
C THR A 10 2.95 10.63 15.37
N THR A 11 3.80 10.13 16.28
CA THR A 11 4.44 8.82 16.13
C THR A 11 3.43 7.68 16.26
N ALA A 12 2.56 7.74 17.28
CA ALA A 12 1.53 6.73 17.47
C ALA A 12 0.52 6.72 16.31
N ASP A 13 0.09 7.90 15.85
CA ASP A 13 -0.83 8.05 14.73
C ASP A 13 -0.22 7.52 13.43
N LEU A 14 1.06 7.80 13.18
CA LEU A 14 1.76 7.28 12.00
C LEU A 14 1.91 5.75 12.06
N MET A 15 2.26 5.20 13.22
CA MET A 15 2.31 3.74 13.40
C MET A 15 0.94 3.09 13.20
N HIS A 16 -0.13 3.74 13.65
CA HIS A 16 -1.49 3.25 13.44
C HIS A 16 -1.87 3.25 11.95
N ALA A 17 -1.56 4.34 11.23
CA ALA A 17 -1.78 4.45 9.79
C ALA A 17 -0.99 3.39 9.01
N ILE A 18 0.27 3.15 9.37
CA ILE A 18 1.10 2.11 8.72
C ILE A 18 0.47 0.72 8.93
N ASN A 19 0.00 0.42 10.14
CA ASN A 19 -0.63 -0.88 10.43
C ASN A 19 -1.94 -1.05 9.64
N ALA A 20 -2.79 -0.02 9.61
CA ALA A 20 -4.04 -0.05 8.84
C ALA A 20 -3.77 -0.31 7.35
N LEU A 21 -2.85 0.44 6.75
CA LEU A 21 -2.44 0.23 5.36
C LEU A 21 -1.87 -1.18 5.11
N SER A 22 -1.14 -1.76 6.06
CA SER A 22 -0.62 -3.12 5.94
C SER A 22 -1.73 -4.18 5.94
N ASP A 23 -2.76 -3.98 6.77
CA ASP A 23 -3.96 -4.83 6.79
C ASP A 23 -4.75 -4.71 5.49
N ASP A 24 -4.91 -3.50 4.96
CA ASP A 24 -5.62 -3.25 3.70
C ASP A 24 -4.88 -3.83 2.50
N ILE A 25 -3.54 -3.75 2.44
CA ILE A 25 -2.74 -4.45 1.42
C ILE A 25 -2.97 -5.96 1.53
N SER A 26 -2.92 -6.51 2.74
CA SER A 26 -3.08 -7.95 2.95
C SER A 26 -4.46 -8.44 2.46
N LYS A 27 -5.50 -7.64 2.72
CA LYS A 27 -6.86 -7.90 2.22
C LYS A 27 -6.93 -7.76 0.70
N ALA A 28 -6.35 -6.72 0.13
CA ALA A 28 -6.31 -6.52 -1.32
C ALA A 28 -5.63 -7.71 -2.01
N ARG A 29 -4.46 -8.15 -1.53
CA ARG A 29 -3.77 -9.33 -2.07
C ARG A 29 -4.60 -10.60 -1.99
N HIS A 30 -5.34 -10.79 -0.88
CA HIS A 30 -6.28 -11.90 -0.76
C HIS A 30 -7.41 -11.86 -1.80
N ASP A 31 -7.95 -10.67 -2.06
CA ASP A 31 -8.98 -10.47 -3.08
C ASP A 31 -8.44 -10.63 -4.51
N VAL A 32 -7.21 -10.19 -4.80
CA VAL A 32 -6.51 -10.45 -6.08
C VAL A 32 -6.33 -11.95 -6.30
N ALA A 33 -5.89 -12.69 -5.28
CA ALA A 33 -5.73 -14.15 -5.36
C ALA A 33 -7.06 -14.89 -5.64
N GLN A 34 -8.20 -14.26 -5.34
CA GLN A 34 -9.53 -14.76 -5.68
C GLN A 34 -10.05 -14.26 -7.04
N GLY A 35 -9.25 -13.48 -7.77
CA GLY A 35 -9.61 -12.89 -9.06
C GLY A 35 -10.70 -11.82 -8.95
N LYS A 36 -10.85 -11.18 -7.79
CA LYS A 36 -11.83 -10.11 -7.61
C LYS A 36 -11.29 -8.80 -8.17
N ALA A 37 -12.19 -7.99 -8.71
CA ALA A 37 -11.91 -6.60 -8.99
C ALA A 37 -11.67 -5.84 -7.67
N LEU A 38 -10.66 -4.99 -7.66
CA LEU A 38 -10.33 -4.12 -6.54
C LEU A 38 -10.57 -2.66 -6.91
N ASP A 39 -11.20 -1.93 -5.99
CA ASP A 39 -11.17 -0.47 -6.00
C ASP A 39 -10.03 -0.03 -5.07
N LEU A 40 -9.01 0.61 -5.64
CA LEU A 40 -7.84 1.09 -4.91
C LEU A 40 -7.95 2.59 -4.58
N THR A 41 -9.08 3.23 -4.83
CA THR A 41 -9.21 4.69 -4.68
C THR A 41 -9.03 5.14 -3.22
N GLU A 42 -9.70 4.46 -2.28
CA GLU A 42 -9.56 4.75 -0.84
C GLU A 42 -8.13 4.45 -0.39
N PHE A 43 -7.60 3.31 -0.80
CA PHE A 43 -6.23 2.89 -0.51
C PHE A 43 -5.17 3.91 -0.96
N LEU A 44 -5.28 4.42 -2.19
CA LEU A 44 -4.39 5.46 -2.71
C LEU A 44 -4.49 6.76 -1.93
N SER A 45 -5.70 7.09 -1.47
CA SER A 45 -5.95 8.30 -0.65
C SER A 45 -5.27 8.21 0.71
N GLU A 46 -5.32 7.03 1.34
CA GLU A 46 -4.66 6.77 2.62
C GLU A 46 -3.13 6.78 2.50
N VAL A 47 -2.57 6.17 1.45
CA VAL A 47 -1.13 6.24 1.15
C VAL A 47 -0.68 7.69 0.95
N ALA A 48 -1.46 8.50 0.21
CA ALA A 48 -1.17 9.91 0.00
C ALA A 48 -1.19 10.70 1.31
N ALA A 49 -2.18 10.45 2.19
CA ALA A 49 -2.29 11.07 3.49
C ALA A 49 -1.11 10.70 4.40
N MET A 50 -0.70 9.44 4.42
CA MET A 50 0.47 8.99 5.18
C MET A 50 1.76 9.65 4.65
N CYS A 51 1.95 9.71 3.33
CA CYS A 51 3.10 10.40 2.73
C CYS A 51 3.14 11.88 3.10
N ALA A 52 2.00 12.56 3.09
CA ALA A 52 1.89 13.97 3.49
C ALA A 52 2.21 14.17 4.97
N SER A 53 1.77 13.25 5.83
CA SER A 53 2.07 13.24 7.25
C SER A 53 3.58 13.09 7.51
N ILE A 54 4.23 12.11 6.86
CA ILE A 54 5.69 11.89 6.94
C ILE A 54 6.47 13.11 6.40
N SER A 55 6.03 13.70 5.29
CA SER A 55 6.71 14.88 4.73
C SER A 55 6.60 16.11 5.62
N SER A 56 5.46 16.28 6.30
CA SER A 56 5.21 17.44 7.17
C SER A 56 5.85 17.28 8.54
N ASN A 57 5.92 16.04 9.04
CA ASN A 57 6.51 15.70 10.31
C ASN A 57 7.31 14.39 10.19
N PRO A 58 8.55 14.46 9.70
CA PRO A 58 9.36 13.27 9.51
C PRO A 58 9.64 12.56 10.85
N PRO A 59 9.66 11.21 10.86
CA PRO A 59 9.99 10.44 12.05
C PRO A 59 11.35 10.87 12.63
N ALA A 60 11.36 11.21 13.92
CA ALA A 60 12.55 11.67 14.64
C ALA A 60 12.65 11.02 16.02
N GLY A 61 13.85 11.01 16.61
CA GLY A 61 14.08 10.43 17.93
C GLY A 61 14.31 8.92 17.91
N ALA A 62 14.10 8.27 19.06
CA ALA A 62 14.44 6.86 19.26
C ALA A 62 13.59 5.88 18.43
N ASP A 63 12.35 6.27 18.10
CA ASP A 63 11.42 5.43 17.34
C ASP A 63 11.56 5.57 15.82
N ALA A 64 12.32 6.57 15.34
CA ALA A 64 12.49 6.83 13.90
C ALA A 64 12.97 5.60 13.11
N PRO A 65 13.97 4.81 13.58
CA PRO A 65 14.41 3.60 12.86
C PRO A 65 13.31 2.55 12.74
N LYS A 66 12.46 2.40 13.76
CA LYS A 66 11.35 1.44 13.76
C LYS A 66 10.26 1.85 12.77
N ILE A 67 9.93 3.14 12.75
CA ILE A 67 8.94 3.70 11.83
C ILE A 67 9.43 3.57 10.39
N MET A 68 10.70 3.93 10.12
CA MET A 68 11.31 3.79 8.80
C MET A 68 11.28 2.34 8.30
N ASN A 69 11.65 1.36 9.14
CA ASN A 69 11.57 -0.05 8.78
C ASN A 69 10.12 -0.47 8.46
N SER A 70 9.14 0.03 9.23
CA SER A 70 7.72 -0.27 8.98
C SER A 70 7.24 0.34 7.65
N ILE A 71 7.71 1.53 7.28
CA ILE A 71 7.46 2.15 5.98
C ILE A 71 8.12 1.35 4.84
N GLU A 72 9.37 0.93 5.00
CA GLU A 72 10.07 0.11 4.01
C GLU A 72 9.34 -1.21 3.73
N LYS A 73 8.86 -1.87 4.79
CA LYS A 73 8.03 -3.07 4.66
C LYS A 73 6.74 -2.78 3.89
N LEU A 74 6.04 -1.70 4.24
CA LEU A 74 4.81 -1.29 3.57
C LEU A 74 5.03 -1.03 2.07
N VAL A 75 6.14 -0.38 1.71
CA VAL A 75 6.55 -0.18 0.30
C VAL A 75 6.81 -1.52 -0.38
N GLY A 76 7.43 -2.48 0.31
CA GLY A 76 7.60 -3.84 -0.19
C GLY A 76 6.27 -4.53 -0.50
N ASP A 77 5.33 -4.48 0.45
CA ASP A 77 4.00 -5.09 0.33
C ASP A 77 3.19 -4.45 -0.82
N LEU A 78 3.29 -3.12 -0.98
CA LEU A 78 2.72 -2.37 -2.10
C LEU A 78 3.25 -2.82 -3.46
N ASN A 79 4.57 -2.98 -3.57
CA ASN A 79 5.20 -3.42 -4.81
C ASN A 79 4.79 -4.85 -5.18
N GLU A 80 4.57 -5.72 -4.20
CA GLU A 80 4.05 -7.07 -4.44
C GLU A 80 2.60 -7.04 -4.93
N LEU A 81 1.73 -6.29 -4.25
CA LEU A 81 0.33 -6.13 -4.69
C LEU A 81 0.26 -5.61 -6.13
N GLY A 82 1.10 -4.64 -6.50
CA GLY A 82 1.18 -4.14 -7.88
C GLY A 82 1.58 -5.20 -8.91
N ARG A 83 2.50 -6.12 -8.55
CA ARG A 83 2.85 -7.26 -9.39
C ARG A 83 1.67 -8.23 -9.54
N GLU A 84 1.04 -8.61 -8.43
CA GLU A 84 -0.09 -9.55 -8.42
C GLU A 84 -1.27 -9.00 -9.26
N LEU A 85 -1.53 -7.69 -9.20
CA LEU A 85 -2.52 -7.03 -10.05
C LEU A 85 -2.17 -7.10 -11.54
N THR A 86 -0.91 -6.82 -11.90
CA THR A 86 -0.42 -6.90 -13.28
C THR A 86 -0.54 -8.33 -13.83
N GLU A 87 -0.24 -9.33 -13.00
CA GLU A 87 -0.39 -10.75 -13.35
C GLU A 87 -1.85 -11.12 -13.53
N LEU A 88 -2.74 -10.67 -12.65
CA LEU A 88 -4.18 -10.89 -12.76
C LEU A 88 -4.72 -10.27 -14.05
N GLU A 89 -4.41 -9.01 -14.34
CA GLU A 89 -4.79 -8.33 -15.60
C GLU A 89 -4.29 -9.11 -16.83
N THR A 90 -3.04 -9.58 -16.80
CA THR A 90 -2.47 -10.39 -17.88
C THR A 90 -3.22 -11.72 -18.04
N SER A 91 -3.62 -12.36 -16.94
CA SER A 91 -4.36 -13.63 -16.97
C SER A 91 -5.77 -13.46 -17.53
N LEU A 92 -6.43 -12.35 -17.20
CA LEU A 92 -7.75 -11.99 -17.71
C LEU A 92 -7.67 -11.58 -19.19
N GLY A 93 -6.66 -10.80 -19.59
CA GLY A 93 -6.45 -10.38 -20.99
C GLY A 93 -6.04 -11.51 -21.93
N LYS A 94 -5.37 -12.56 -21.44
CA LYS A 94 -5.11 -13.79 -22.22
C LYS A 94 -6.35 -14.65 -22.46
N SER A 95 -7.45 -14.36 -21.77
CA SER A 95 -8.70 -15.12 -21.86
C SER A 95 -9.70 -14.54 -22.87
N GLU A 96 -9.36 -13.47 -23.62
CA GLU A 96 -10.11 -13.12 -24.84
C GLU A 96 -9.82 -14.17 -25.93
N PRO A 97 -10.81 -14.99 -26.34
CA PRO A 97 -10.66 -15.81 -27.53
C PRO A 97 -10.71 -14.86 -28.73
N GLY A 98 -9.57 -14.65 -29.38
CA GLY A 98 -9.56 -14.24 -30.77
C GLY A 98 -10.33 -15.28 -31.57
N THR A 99 -11.62 -15.03 -31.77
CA THR A 99 -12.50 -15.80 -32.64
C THR A 99 -11.88 -15.83 -34.03
N GLY A 100 -11.76 -17.04 -34.57
CA GLY A 100 -11.08 -17.32 -35.81
C GLY A 100 -11.58 -16.53 -37.02
N GLY A 101 -10.64 -16.28 -37.91
CA GLY A 101 -10.88 -16.19 -39.34
C GLY A 101 -9.97 -17.20 -40.01
N ASP A 102 -10.45 -18.46 -40.07
CA ASP A 102 -10.03 -19.42 -41.09
C ASP A 102 -10.68 -18.96 -42.40
N GLU A 103 -9.89 -18.45 -43.33
CA GLU A 103 -10.30 -18.34 -44.74
C GLU A 103 -9.12 -18.78 -45.61
N THR A 104 -9.25 -20.03 -46.08
CA THR A 104 -8.81 -20.66 -47.35
C THR A 104 -7.68 -20.02 -48.14
#